data_AF-A0A317DM32-F1
#
_entry.id   AF-A0A317DM32-F1
#
_cell.length_a   1.000
_cell.length_b   1.000
_cell.length_c   1.000
_cell.angle_alpha   90.00
_cell.angle_beta   90.00
_cell.angle_gamma   90.00
#
_symmetry.space_group_name_H-M   'P 1'
#
loop_
_entity.id
_entity.type
_entity.pdbx_description
1 polymer ?
#
loop_
_entity_poly.entity_id
_entity_poly.type
_entity_poly.pdbx_seq_one_letter_code
_entity_poly.pdbx_strand_id
1 'polypeptide(L)'
;MTPQGPTERRPASPPPVVLPKRPTGAPGAKQVVDAFKAAGLKVPHPKDRSIDCGPDGLGLGCSELIATDAVTVYVFPDETSAGDIAQTWGGQSYQRGAVVLNYLEAKTPAAERPRYEKVLANLR
;
A
#
# COMPACT_ATOMS: atom_id res chain seq x y z
N MET A 1 -43.04 -27.87 30.81
CA MET A 1 -41.65 -28.15 31.23
C MET A 1 -40.79 -28.21 29.97
N THR A 2 -39.68 -27.48 30.01
CA THR A 2 -38.65 -27.12 28.99
C THR A 2 -37.87 -28.34 28.43
N PRO A 3 -37.04 -28.26 27.34
CA PRO A 3 -36.04 -27.19 27.14
C PRO A 3 -35.84 -26.58 25.74
N GLN A 4 -35.24 -25.40 25.82
CA GLN A 4 -34.75 -24.53 24.76
C GLN A 4 -33.59 -25.21 24.02
N GLY A 5 -33.69 -25.33 22.69
CA GLY A 5 -32.57 -25.72 21.84
C GLY A 5 -31.56 -24.57 21.72
N PRO A 6 -30.26 -24.86 21.58
CA PRO A 6 -29.19 -23.88 21.74
C PRO A 6 -29.21 -22.87 20.59
N THR A 7 -29.04 -21.60 20.94
CA THR A 7 -28.68 -20.49 20.05
C THR A 7 -27.78 -20.94 18.91
N GLU A 8 -28.32 -20.86 17.69
CA GLU A 8 -27.58 -21.03 16.44
C GLU A 8 -26.38 -20.08 16.48
N ARG A 9 -25.19 -20.66 16.70
CA ARG A 9 -23.94 -19.91 16.72
C ARG A 9 -23.78 -19.32 15.33
N ARG A 10 -23.97 -18.01 15.23
CA ARG A 10 -23.47 -17.16 14.14
C ARG A 10 -22.11 -17.72 13.69
N PRO A 11 -21.87 -17.97 12.39
CA PRO A 11 -20.57 -18.44 11.94
C PRO A 11 -19.49 -17.54 12.52
N ALA A 12 -18.48 -18.17 13.13
CA ALA A 12 -17.28 -17.48 13.57
C ALA A 12 -16.72 -16.68 12.39
N SER A 13 -16.35 -15.44 12.66
CA SER A 13 -15.63 -14.43 11.86
C SER A 13 -15.35 -14.78 10.38
N PRO A 14 -15.59 -13.84 9.44
CA PRO A 14 -15.20 -14.05 8.04
C PRO A 14 -13.74 -14.51 7.94
N PRO A 15 -13.40 -15.36 6.96
CA PRO A 15 -12.05 -15.88 6.81
C PRO A 15 -11.06 -14.70 6.83
N PRO A 16 -9.89 -14.85 7.48
CA PRO A 16 -8.91 -13.77 7.53
C PRO A 16 -8.63 -13.33 6.11
N VAL A 17 -8.77 -12.03 5.85
CA VAL A 17 -8.45 -11.44 4.54
C VAL A 17 -7.04 -11.86 4.17
N VAL A 18 -6.93 -12.71 3.16
CA VAL A 18 -5.64 -13.08 2.58
C VAL A 18 -5.31 -12.00 1.57
N LEU A 19 -4.47 -11.05 1.97
CA LEU A 19 -3.92 -10.08 1.04
C LEU A 19 -3.09 -10.81 -0.04
N PRO A 20 -3.09 -10.28 -1.28
CA PRO A 20 -2.22 -10.80 -2.32
C PRO A 20 -0.76 -10.79 -1.84
N LYS A 21 0.02 -11.78 -2.26
CA LYS A 21 1.46 -11.78 -1.96
C LYS A 21 2.15 -10.80 -2.89
N ARG A 22 3.13 -10.07 -2.34
CA ARG A 22 4.06 -9.26 -3.13
C ARG A 22 4.80 -10.15 -4.15
N PRO A 23 5.05 -9.66 -5.38
CA PRO A 23 5.94 -10.33 -6.31
C PRO A 23 7.36 -10.47 -5.73
N THR A 24 7.97 -11.64 -5.93
CA THR A 24 9.29 -12.01 -5.35
C THR A 24 10.44 -11.09 -5.76
N GLY A 25 10.29 -10.36 -6.87
CA GLY A 25 11.28 -9.41 -7.38
C GLY A 25 10.93 -7.93 -7.16
N ALA A 26 9.86 -7.60 -6.44
CA ALA A 26 9.52 -6.21 -6.15
C ALA A 26 9.97 -5.80 -4.75
N PRO A 27 10.49 -4.57 -4.58
CA PRO A 27 10.80 -4.05 -3.27
C PRO A 27 9.50 -3.85 -2.47
N GLY A 28 9.63 -4.02 -1.16
CA GLY A 28 8.50 -3.86 -0.25
C GLY A 28 8.21 -2.43 0.12
N ALA A 29 6.98 -2.17 0.59
CA ALA A 29 6.60 -0.85 1.05
C ALA A 29 7.59 -0.35 2.12
N LYS A 30 7.95 -1.22 3.07
CA LYS A 30 8.96 -0.92 4.09
C LYS A 30 10.35 -0.68 3.51
N GLN A 31 10.79 -1.46 2.53
CA GLN A 31 12.09 -1.30 1.89
C GLN A 31 12.18 0.01 1.09
N VAL A 32 11.10 0.38 0.40
CA VAL A 32 10.99 1.65 -0.33
C VAL A 32 11.08 2.83 0.64
N VAL A 33 10.34 2.79 1.75
CA VAL A 33 10.42 3.83 2.79
C VAL A 33 11.81 3.89 3.43
N ASP A 34 12.45 2.75 3.66
CA ASP A 34 13.82 2.70 4.17
C ASP A 34 14.83 3.28 3.18
N ALA A 35 14.68 2.99 1.89
CA ALA A 35 15.48 3.59 0.82
C ALA A 35 15.31 5.11 0.75
N PHE A 36 14.11 5.63 0.98
CA PHE A 36 13.90 7.08 1.09
C PHE A 36 14.66 7.68 2.28
N LYS A 37 14.63 7.02 3.45
CA LYS A 37 15.42 7.46 4.61
C LYS A 37 16.92 7.45 4.31
N ALA A 38 17.41 6.36 3.71
CA ALA A 38 18.81 6.20 3.34
C ALA A 38 19.28 7.26 2.33
N ALA A 39 18.38 7.69 1.43
CA ALA A 39 18.63 8.78 0.49
C ALA A 39 18.50 10.19 1.11
N GLY A 40 18.22 10.30 2.42
CA GLY A 40 18.06 11.58 3.12
C GLY A 40 16.72 12.28 2.86
N LEU A 41 15.71 11.55 2.36
CA LEU A 41 14.37 12.09 2.12
C LEU A 41 13.51 12.04 3.39
N LYS A 42 12.52 12.93 3.45
CA LYS A 42 11.60 13.03 4.60
C LYS A 42 10.54 11.94 4.49
N VAL A 43 10.46 11.08 5.48
CA VAL A 43 9.36 10.11 5.64
C VAL A 43 8.79 10.20 7.06
N PRO A 44 8.11 11.31 7.38
CA PRO A 44 7.49 11.51 8.69
C PRO A 44 6.33 10.54 8.91
N HIS A 45 6.21 10.07 10.15
CA HIS A 45 5.11 9.21 10.63
C HIS A 45 4.78 8.00 9.72
N PRO A 46 5.75 7.14 9.37
CA PRO A 46 5.46 5.98 8.54
C PRO A 46 4.56 5.00 9.29
N LYS A 47 3.37 4.77 8.73
CA LYS A 47 2.37 3.86 9.29
C LYS A 47 2.04 2.77 8.28
N ASP A 48 2.21 1.52 8.70
CA ASP A 48 1.71 0.39 7.93
C ASP A 48 0.18 0.42 7.97
N ARG A 49 -0.39 0.42 6.77
CA ARG A 49 -1.81 0.46 6.46
C ARG A 49 -2.13 -0.68 5.49
N SER A 50 -1.33 -1.76 5.49
CA SER A 50 -1.50 -2.88 4.56
C SER A 50 -2.88 -3.54 4.72
N ILE A 51 -3.47 -3.47 5.91
CA ILE A 51 -4.86 -3.91 6.15
C ILE A 51 -5.88 -3.16 5.29
N ASP A 52 -5.62 -1.89 4.96
CA ASP A 52 -6.48 -1.07 4.12
C ASP A 52 -6.41 -1.50 2.64
N CYS A 53 -5.50 -2.38 2.25
CA CYS A 53 -5.48 -2.95 0.90
C CYS A 53 -6.56 -4.03 0.67
N GLY A 54 -7.05 -4.63 1.75
CA GLY A 54 -8.03 -5.71 1.70
C GLY A 54 -9.45 -5.22 1.36
N PRO A 55 -10.39 -6.16 1.15
CA PRO A 55 -11.81 -5.84 0.94
C PRO A 55 -12.45 -5.12 2.13
N ASP A 56 -11.88 -5.23 3.32
CA ASP A 56 -12.33 -4.52 4.53
C ASP A 56 -11.76 -3.09 4.64
N GLY A 57 -10.92 -2.68 3.70
CA GLY A 57 -10.22 -1.39 3.65
C GLY A 57 -10.67 -0.49 2.51
N LEU A 58 -9.69 0.09 1.81
CA LEU A 58 -9.88 0.83 0.56
C LEU A 58 -10.14 -0.08 -0.65
N GLY A 59 -9.98 -1.40 -0.50
CA GLY A 59 -10.26 -2.36 -1.57
C GLY A 59 -9.38 -2.19 -2.81
N LEU A 60 -8.21 -1.55 -2.67
CA LEU A 60 -7.31 -1.24 -3.78
C LEU A 60 -6.63 -2.49 -4.35
N GLY A 61 -6.67 -3.62 -3.64
CA GLY A 61 -6.01 -4.85 -4.09
C GLY A 61 -4.49 -4.80 -3.99
N CYS A 62 -3.93 -3.87 -3.20
CA CYS A 62 -2.51 -3.88 -2.91
C CYS A 62 -2.12 -5.05 -1.98
N SER A 63 -0.87 -5.47 -2.05
CA SER A 63 -0.26 -6.45 -1.14
C SER A 63 0.19 -5.77 0.15
N GLU A 64 0.77 -4.57 0.04
CA GLU A 64 1.24 -3.77 1.16
C GLU A 64 1.02 -2.28 0.93
N LEU A 65 0.87 -1.56 2.04
CA LEU A 65 0.67 -0.12 2.04
C LEU A 65 1.37 0.50 3.24
N ILE A 66 2.25 1.48 2.97
CA ILE A 66 2.78 2.36 4.01
C ILE A 66 2.44 3.80 3.66
N ALA A 67 1.66 4.43 4.52
CA ALA A 67 1.37 5.86 4.45
C ALA A 67 2.36 6.64 5.29
N THR A 68 2.86 7.74 4.75
CA THR A 68 3.67 8.74 5.45
C THR A 68 3.09 10.13 5.13
N ASP A 69 3.38 11.17 5.92
CA ASP A 69 2.86 12.51 5.56
C ASP A 69 3.50 13.09 4.29
N ALA A 70 4.59 12.48 3.79
CA ALA A 70 5.34 12.94 2.63
C ALA A 70 5.07 12.11 1.35
N VAL A 71 4.71 10.84 1.49
CA VAL A 71 4.43 9.95 0.35
C VAL A 71 3.70 8.72 0.87
N THR A 72 2.74 8.22 0.09
CA THR A 72 2.12 6.94 0.36
C THR A 72 2.67 5.91 -0.62
N VAL A 73 3.20 4.81 -0.09
CA VAL A 73 3.80 3.73 -0.87
C VAL A 73 2.84 2.56 -0.91
N TYR A 74 2.35 2.25 -2.11
CA TYR A 74 1.53 1.09 -2.40
C TYR A 74 2.38 0.05 -3.10
N VAL A 75 2.27 -1.20 -2.69
CA VAL A 75 2.87 -2.34 -3.40
C VAL A 75 1.77 -3.30 -3.77
N PHE A 76 1.64 -3.56 -5.06
CA PHE A 76 0.62 -4.42 -5.65
C PHE A 76 1.15 -5.85 -5.86
N PRO A 77 0.24 -6.82 -6.08
CA PRO A 77 0.62 -8.18 -6.47
C PRO A 77 1.32 -8.24 -7.83
N ASP A 78 1.05 -7.29 -8.71
CA ASP A 78 1.55 -7.26 -10.08
C ASP A 78 1.62 -5.83 -10.63
N GLU A 79 2.39 -5.68 -11.70
CA GLU A 79 2.59 -4.39 -12.38
C GLU A 79 1.32 -3.88 -13.06
N THR A 80 0.44 -4.77 -13.52
CA THR A 80 -0.82 -4.37 -14.17
C THR A 80 -1.74 -3.64 -13.20
N SER A 81 -1.94 -4.20 -12.01
CA SER A 81 -2.73 -3.60 -10.92
C SER A 81 -2.12 -2.27 -10.45
N ALA A 82 -0.79 -2.22 -10.33
CA ALA A 82 -0.09 -0.98 -10.03
C ALA A 82 -0.30 0.09 -11.11
N GLY A 83 -0.23 -0.31 -12.39
CA GLY A 83 -0.42 0.55 -13.54
C GLY A 83 -1.82 1.15 -13.60
N ASP A 84 -2.87 0.33 -13.43
CA ASP A 84 -4.26 0.76 -13.47
C ASP A 84 -4.57 1.83 -12.40
N ILE A 85 -4.09 1.59 -11.18
CA ILE A 85 -4.23 2.55 -10.08
C ILE A 85 -3.42 3.82 -10.31
N ALA A 86 -2.18 3.70 -10.80
CA ALA A 86 -1.36 4.87 -11.11
C ALA A 86 -1.98 5.72 -12.24
N GLN A 87 -2.58 5.09 -13.25
CA GLN A 87 -3.33 5.79 -14.29
C GLN A 87 -4.55 6.50 -13.72
N THR A 88 -5.25 5.87 -12.78
CA THR A 88 -6.40 6.47 -12.09
C THR A 88 -6.00 7.71 -11.28
N TRP A 89 -4.84 7.70 -10.63
CA TRP A 89 -4.34 8.85 -9.86
C TRP A 89 -3.61 9.90 -10.71
N GLY A 90 -3.22 9.56 -11.93
CA GLY A 90 -2.58 10.46 -12.89
C GLY A 90 -1.29 11.09 -12.35
N GLY A 91 -1.00 12.34 -12.75
CA GLY A 91 0.22 13.08 -12.40
C GLY A 91 0.41 13.40 -10.90
N GLN A 92 -0.41 12.83 -10.02
CA GLN A 92 -0.21 12.82 -8.56
C GLN A 92 0.37 11.47 -8.07
N SER A 93 0.71 10.56 -8.98
CA SER A 93 1.33 9.28 -8.67
C SER A 93 2.49 8.95 -9.60
N TYR A 94 3.35 8.04 -9.16
CA TYR A 94 4.47 7.51 -9.93
C TYR A 94 4.55 6.01 -9.73
N GLN A 95 4.56 5.25 -10.83
CA GLN A 95 4.63 3.80 -10.81
C GLN A 95 5.99 3.29 -11.30
N ARG A 96 6.48 2.26 -10.63
CA ARG A 96 7.67 1.50 -11.00
C ARG A 96 7.45 0.03 -10.67
N GLY A 97 7.22 -0.78 -11.70
CA GLY A 97 6.89 -2.19 -11.50
C GLY A 97 5.60 -2.34 -10.68
N ALA A 98 5.63 -3.19 -9.66
CA ALA A 98 4.50 -3.38 -8.75
C ALA A 98 4.36 -2.30 -7.67
N VAL A 99 5.24 -1.29 -7.63
CA VAL A 99 5.21 -0.23 -6.60
C VAL A 99 4.65 1.07 -7.18
N VAL A 100 3.73 1.69 -6.45
CA VAL A 100 3.15 3.00 -6.77
C VAL A 100 3.38 3.97 -5.62
N LEU A 101 3.94 5.13 -5.93
CA LEU A 101 4.01 6.27 -5.04
C LEU A 101 2.80 7.17 -5.30
N ASN A 102 2.07 7.52 -4.26
CA ASN A 102 0.95 8.45 -4.34
C ASN A 102 1.24 9.69 -3.49
N TYR A 103 0.91 10.86 -4.03
CA TYR A 103 1.09 12.15 -3.37
C TYR A 103 -0.24 12.89 -3.12
N LEU A 104 -1.40 12.28 -3.37
CA LEU A 104 -2.72 12.90 -3.16
C LEU A 104 -2.97 13.28 -1.69
N GLU A 105 -2.64 12.38 -0.76
CA GLU A 105 -2.76 12.62 0.68
C GLU A 105 -1.47 13.17 1.30
N ALA A 106 -0.39 13.24 0.51
CA ALA A 106 0.90 13.70 0.97
C ALA A 106 1.02 15.23 0.93
N LYS A 107 1.73 15.79 1.91
CA LYS A 107 2.05 17.23 1.97
C LYS A 107 3.31 17.61 1.19
N THR A 108 3.87 16.68 0.42
CA THR A 108 5.12 16.90 -0.31
C THR A 108 4.93 17.83 -1.50
N PRO A 109 5.71 18.93 -1.59
CA PRO A 109 5.68 19.84 -2.72
C PRO A 109 6.01 19.13 -4.04
N ALA A 110 5.40 19.55 -5.14
CA ALA A 110 5.65 18.97 -6.47
C ALA A 110 7.13 18.98 -6.87
N ALA A 111 7.90 19.98 -6.43
CA ALA A 111 9.34 20.07 -6.68
C ALA A 111 10.18 19.00 -5.96
N GLU A 112 9.67 18.42 -4.87
CA GLU A 112 10.37 17.36 -4.12
C GLU A 112 9.99 15.95 -4.58
N ARG A 113 8.82 15.77 -5.22
CA ARG A 113 8.34 14.46 -5.72
C ARG A 113 9.36 13.73 -6.60
N PRO A 114 10.04 14.38 -7.57
CA PRO A 114 11.02 13.71 -8.43
C PRO A 114 12.19 13.08 -7.66
N ARG A 115 12.49 13.55 -6.44
CA ARG A 115 13.53 12.94 -5.60
C ARG A 115 13.12 11.57 -5.08
N TYR A 116 11.87 11.43 -4.63
CA TYR A 116 11.32 10.14 -4.20
C TYR A 116 11.19 9.18 -5.38
N GLU A 117 10.67 9.66 -6.51
CA GLU A 117 10.55 8.89 -7.75
C GLU A 117 11.90 8.36 -8.22
N LYS A 118 12.94 9.21 -8.17
CA LYS A 118 14.31 8.81 -8.51
C LYS A 118 14.84 7.72 -7.59
N VAL A 119 14.57 7.78 -6.28
CA VAL A 119 15.00 6.72 -5.36
C VAL A 119 14.31 5.40 -5.69
N LEU A 120 12.99 5.42 -5.93
CA LEU A 120 12.26 4.22 -6.34
C LEU A 120 12.76 3.67 -7.69
N ALA A 121 13.04 4.54 -8.66
CA ALA A 121 13.55 4.14 -9.97
C ALA A 121 14.91 3.43 -9.90
N ASN A 122 15.73 3.75 -8.89
CA ASN A 122 17.03 3.13 -8.65
C ASN A 122 16.97 1.94 -7.68
N LEU A 123 15.82 1.70 -7.05
CA LEU A 123 15.61 0.56 -6.18
C LEU A 123 15.36 -0.69 -7.05
N ARG A 124 16.19 -1.71 -6.86
CA ARG A 124 16.11 -3.00 -7.55
C ARG A 124 15.54 -4.07 -6.64
#